data_AF-A0A1B6IG81-F1
#
_entry.id   AF-A0A1B6IG81-F1
#
_cell.length_a   1.000
_cell.length_b   1.000
_cell.length_c   1.000
_cell.angle_alpha   90.00
_cell.angle_beta   90.00
_cell.angle_gamma   90.00
#
_symmetry.space_group_name_H-M   'P 1'
#
loop_
_entity.id
_entity.type
_entity.pdbx_description
1 polymer ?
#
loop_
_entity_poly.entity_id
_entity_poly.type
_entity_poly.pdbx_seq_one_letter_code
_entity_poly.pdbx_strand_id
1 'polypeptide(L)'
;WECDQKLLAQAYQKMVLVVRPDYASLQLIWAQLLFQYSGVSRQFDTGPLTRLSDGYTVGTLVNVVKEVMTCKRILQLRIQPLTLAEIINVLARYEPVYKEEEEQFLVWYSKTPLGRRKTRALELEQEQQLNKESVNKKK
;
A
#
# COMPACT_ATOMS: atom_id res chain seq x y z
N TRP A 1 -14.99 5.07 10.24
CA TRP A 1 -15.22 3.60 10.31
C TRP A 1 -16.55 3.29 10.97
N GLU A 2 -17.65 3.53 10.26
CA GLU A 2 -18.98 3.67 10.90
C GLU A 2 -19.92 2.48 10.67
N CYS A 3 -19.53 1.52 9.84
CA CYS A 3 -20.36 0.36 9.53
C CYS A 3 -20.38 -0.65 10.70
N ASP A 4 -21.56 -1.11 11.11
CA ASP A 4 -21.69 -2.19 12.09
C ASP A 4 -21.21 -3.53 11.52
N GLN A 5 -20.27 -4.19 12.21
CA GLN A 5 -19.64 -5.40 11.69
C GLN A 5 -20.58 -6.61 11.65
N LYS A 6 -21.61 -6.65 12.53
CA LYS A 6 -22.58 -7.75 12.56
C LYS A 6 -23.53 -7.62 11.38
N LEU A 7 -24.07 -6.44 11.14
CA LEU A 7 -24.96 -6.19 10.00
C LEU A 7 -24.21 -6.40 8.67
N LEU A 8 -22.95 -5.96 8.57
CA LEU A 8 -22.11 -6.22 7.40
C LEU A 8 -21.92 -7.72 7.14
N ALA A 9 -21.67 -8.50 8.20
CA ALA A 9 -21.49 -9.95 8.09
C ALA A 9 -22.79 -10.72 7.79
N GLN A 10 -23.94 -10.15 8.12
CA GLN A 10 -25.24 -10.71 7.75
C GLN A 10 -25.59 -10.41 6.29
N ALA A 11 -25.29 -9.20 5.82
CA ALA A 11 -25.61 -8.76 4.45
C ALA A 11 -24.73 -9.42 3.38
N TYR A 12 -23.46 -9.68 3.69
CA TYR A 12 -22.48 -10.18 2.71
C TYR A 12 -21.89 -11.53 3.13
N GLN A 13 -21.95 -12.52 2.24
CA GLN A 13 -21.42 -13.87 2.49
C GLN A 13 -19.89 -13.94 2.43
N LYS A 14 -19.26 -12.98 1.75
CA LYS A 14 -17.80 -12.93 1.53
C LYS A 14 -17.29 -11.52 1.80
N MET A 15 -16.12 -11.45 2.42
CA MET A 15 -15.39 -10.21 2.66
C MET A 15 -13.96 -10.38 2.17
N VAL A 16 -13.43 -9.37 1.49
CA VAL A 16 -12.03 -9.33 1.04
C VAL A 16 -11.39 -8.09 1.62
N LEU A 17 -10.27 -8.27 2.32
CA LEU A 17 -9.46 -7.17 2.81
C LEU A 17 -8.50 -6.73 1.71
N VAL A 18 -8.55 -5.45 1.36
CA VAL A 18 -7.52 -4.81 0.53
C VAL A 18 -6.53 -4.14 1.48
N VAL A 19 -5.32 -4.67 1.53
CA VAL A 19 -4.24 -4.14 2.38
C VAL A 19 -3.56 -2.95 1.74
N ARG A 20 -2.96 -2.07 2.54
CA ARG A 20 -2.03 -1.06 2.03
C ARG A 20 -0.84 -1.76 1.37
N PRO A 21 -0.34 -1.27 0.23
CA PRO A 21 0.91 -1.78 -0.33
C PRO A 21 2.05 -1.57 0.66
N ASP A 22 2.89 -2.59 0.82
CA ASP A 22 4.16 -2.48 1.51
C ASP A 22 5.20 -1.76 0.61
N TYR A 23 6.39 -1.50 1.14
CA TYR A 23 7.46 -0.83 0.40
C TYR A 23 7.78 -1.55 -0.93
N ALA A 24 7.88 -2.88 -0.92
CA ALA A 24 8.19 -3.65 -2.13
C ALA A 24 7.06 -3.54 -3.17
N SER A 25 5.80 -3.62 -2.74
CA SER A 25 4.66 -3.40 -3.62
C SER A 25 4.63 -1.98 -4.18
N LEU A 26 4.91 -0.96 -3.36
CA LEU A 26 4.98 0.44 -3.80
C LEU A 26 6.07 0.64 -4.86
N GLN A 27 7.24 0.04 -4.68
CA GLN A 27 8.32 0.11 -5.65
C GLN A 27 7.91 -0.51 -6.99
N LEU A 28 7.25 -1.68 -6.95
CA LEU A 28 6.70 -2.33 -8.14
C LEU A 28 5.63 -1.47 -8.82
N ILE A 29 4.72 -0.88 -8.05
CA ILE A 29 3.66 0.00 -8.55
C ILE A 29 4.27 1.22 -9.25
N TRP A 30 5.23 1.90 -8.63
CA TRP A 30 5.91 3.03 -9.26
C TRP A 30 6.61 2.64 -10.56
N ALA A 31 7.31 1.51 -10.57
CA ALA A 31 7.94 0.99 -11.79
C ALA A 31 6.91 0.70 -12.89
N GLN A 32 5.78 0.05 -12.57
CA GLN A 32 4.72 -0.22 -13.53
C GLN A 32 4.07 1.06 -14.07
N LEU A 33 3.76 2.02 -13.18
CA LEU A 33 3.10 3.27 -13.54
C LEU A 33 3.99 4.19 -14.38
N LEU A 34 5.30 4.23 -14.14
CA LEU A 34 6.21 5.11 -14.88
C LEU A 34 6.76 4.46 -16.14
N PHE A 35 7.11 3.17 -16.09
CA PHE A 35 7.77 2.52 -17.22
C PHE A 35 6.85 2.00 -18.32
N GLN A 36 5.54 2.19 -18.19
CA GLN A 36 4.62 2.09 -19.32
C GLN A 36 4.86 3.21 -20.36
N TYR A 37 5.45 4.34 -19.95
CA TYR A 37 5.77 5.44 -20.84
C TYR A 37 7.17 5.25 -21.44
N SER A 38 7.25 5.03 -22.76
CA SER A 38 8.51 4.75 -23.46
C SER A 38 9.56 5.88 -23.38
N GLY A 39 9.13 7.10 -23.03
CA GLY A 39 10.01 8.25 -22.83
C GLY A 39 10.69 8.29 -21.45
N VAL A 40 10.26 7.48 -20.49
CA VAL A 40 10.89 7.41 -19.16
C VAL A 40 12.08 6.46 -19.22
N SER A 41 13.24 6.92 -18.75
CA SER A 41 14.43 6.09 -18.66
C SER A 41 14.22 4.90 -17.71
N ARG A 42 14.66 3.71 -18.10
CA ARG A 42 14.63 2.51 -17.25
C ARG A 42 15.57 2.59 -16.05
N GLN A 43 16.49 3.55 -16.06
CA GLN A 43 17.40 3.86 -14.95
C GLN A 43 16.82 4.91 -13.99
N PHE A 44 15.59 5.38 -14.20
CA PHE A 44 14.93 6.33 -13.30
C PHE A 44 14.74 5.67 -11.92
N ASP A 45 15.34 6.26 -10.90
CA ASP A 45 15.30 5.74 -9.54
C ASP A 45 13.93 5.98 -8.90
N THR A 46 13.23 4.88 -8.58
CA THR A 46 11.92 4.90 -7.93
C THR A 46 12.02 4.75 -6.40
N GLY A 47 13.20 4.47 -5.85
CA GLY A 47 13.41 4.31 -4.41
C GLY A 47 12.97 5.52 -3.59
N PRO A 48 13.40 6.75 -3.94
CA PRO A 48 12.97 7.96 -3.24
C PRO A 48 11.45 8.17 -3.28
N LEU A 49 10.81 7.92 -4.43
CA LEU A 49 9.35 8.00 -4.54
C LEU A 49 8.67 6.97 -3.66
N THR A 50 9.18 5.74 -3.63
CA THR A 50 8.64 4.65 -2.81
C THR A 50 8.63 5.05 -1.34
N ARG A 51 9.74 5.61 -0.84
CA ARG A 51 9.85 6.04 0.56
C ARG A 51 8.97 7.25 0.90
N LEU A 52 8.86 8.21 -0.02
CA LEU A 52 8.01 9.39 0.17
C LEU A 52 6.52 9.10 0.00
N SER A 53 6.18 8.00 -0.67
CA SER A 53 4.80 7.56 -0.90
C SER A 53 4.24 6.72 0.24
N ASP A 54 5.02 6.48 1.30
CA ASP A 54 4.53 5.79 2.48
C ASP A 54 3.38 6.61 3.12
N GLY A 55 2.25 5.95 3.36
CA GLY A 55 1.00 6.59 3.77
C GLY A 55 0.06 6.99 2.63
N TYR A 56 0.46 6.96 1.36
CA TYR A 56 -0.46 7.25 0.25
C TYR A 56 -1.16 6.00 -0.28
N THR A 57 -2.39 6.18 -0.78
CA THR A 57 -3.11 5.09 -1.46
C THR A 57 -2.58 4.89 -2.88
N VAL A 58 -2.71 3.67 -3.43
CA VAL A 58 -2.36 3.39 -4.82
C VAL A 58 -3.14 4.28 -5.79
N GLY A 59 -4.42 4.56 -5.48
CA GLY A 59 -5.24 5.48 -6.28
C GLY A 59 -4.64 6.88 -6.36
N THR A 60 -4.11 7.38 -5.24
CA THR A 60 -3.38 8.66 -5.21
C THR A 60 -2.17 8.63 -6.15
N LEU A 61 -1.37 7.57 -6.10
CA LEU A 61 -0.18 7.46 -6.96
C LEU A 61 -0.55 7.43 -8.46
N VAL A 62 -1.63 6.73 -8.82
CA VAL A 62 -2.15 6.73 -10.19
C VAL A 62 -2.55 8.14 -10.63
N ASN A 63 -3.23 8.89 -9.76
CA ASN A 63 -3.67 10.26 -10.07
C ASN A 63 -2.49 11.21 -10.21
N VAL A 64 -1.50 11.12 -9.31
CA VAL A 64 -0.24 11.89 -9.39
C VAL A 64 0.47 11.65 -10.72
N VAL A 65 0.62 10.39 -11.12
CA VAL A 65 1.27 10.06 -12.40
C VAL A 65 0.48 10.62 -13.58
N LYS A 66 -0.86 10.55 -13.56
CA LYS A 66 -1.70 11.13 -14.62
C LYS A 66 -1.58 12.65 -14.71
N GLU A 67 -1.51 13.34 -13.57
CA GLU A 67 -1.38 14.80 -13.51
C GLU A 67 0.00 15.25 -14.03
N VAL A 68 1.07 14.51 -13.74
CA VAL A 68 2.41 14.77 -14.29
C VAL A 68 2.48 14.42 -15.78
N MET A 69 1.97 13.25 -16.17
CA MET A 69 2.06 12.69 -17.52
C MET A 69 0.99 13.25 -18.47
N THR A 70 0.92 14.57 -18.59
CA THR A 70 0.10 15.23 -19.61
C THR A 70 0.61 14.91 -21.02
N CYS A 71 -0.24 15.06 -22.04
CA CYS A 71 0.16 14.84 -23.44
C CYS A 71 1.41 15.65 -23.82
N LYS A 72 1.44 16.93 -23.42
CA LYS A 72 2.61 17.80 -23.62
C LYS A 72 3.85 17.22 -22.94
N ARG A 73 3.73 16.79 -21.68
CA ARG A 73 4.87 16.28 -20.92
C ARG A 73 5.42 15.00 -21.53
N ILE A 74 4.55 14.07 -21.95
CA ILE A 74 4.93 12.80 -22.58
C ILE A 74 5.76 13.05 -23.85
N LEU A 75 5.36 14.01 -24.70
CA LEU A 75 6.13 14.36 -25.90
C LEU A 75 7.51 14.93 -25.57
N GLN A 76 7.62 15.69 -24.48
CA GLN A 76 8.86 16.32 -24.04
C GLN A 76 9.85 15.34 -23.40
N LEU A 77 9.42 14.15 -22.94
CA LEU A 77 10.28 13.18 -22.25
C LEU A 77 11.53 12.77 -23.05
N ARG A 78 11.46 12.81 -24.39
CA ARG A 78 12.59 12.47 -25.27
C ARG A 78 13.72 13.51 -25.24
N ILE A 79 13.38 14.75 -24.91
CA ILE A 79 14.31 15.90 -24.93
C ILE A 79 14.66 16.30 -23.50
N GLN A 80 13.67 16.30 -22.62
CA GLN A 80 13.80 16.65 -21.22
C GLN A 80 13.36 15.46 -20.35
N PRO A 81 14.30 14.78 -19.66
CA PRO A 81 13.99 13.61 -18.85
C PRO A 81 13.03 13.95 -17.71
N LEU A 82 12.30 12.93 -17.24
CA LEU A 82 11.46 13.06 -16.05
C LEU A 82 12.33 13.26 -14.81
N THR A 83 11.96 14.23 -13.98
CA THR A 83 12.64 14.49 -12.70
C THR A 83 11.77 14.04 -11.52
N LEU A 84 12.41 13.66 -10.41
CA LEU A 84 11.71 13.31 -9.18
C LEU A 84 10.88 14.47 -8.63
N ALA A 85 11.41 15.70 -8.72
CA ALA A 85 10.76 16.89 -8.21
C ALA A 85 9.39 17.15 -8.85
N GLU A 86 9.23 16.87 -10.14
CA GLU A 86 7.94 17.02 -10.84
C GLU A 86 6.85 16.15 -10.20
N ILE A 87 7.19 14.91 -9.83
CA ILE A 87 6.27 13.97 -9.19
C ILE A 87 6.03 14.37 -7.74
N ILE A 88 7.09 14.68 -6.99
CA ILE A 88 6.99 15.04 -5.57
C ILE A 88 6.14 16.30 -5.38
N ASN A 89 6.30 17.31 -6.24
CA ASN A 89 5.53 18.56 -6.18
C ASN A 89 4.02 18.33 -6.38
N VAL A 90 3.65 17.32 -7.17
CA VAL A 90 2.25 16.94 -7.35
C VAL A 90 1.79 16.08 -6.18
N LEU A 91 2.57 15.08 -5.78
CA LEU A 91 2.27 14.19 -4.65
C LEU A 91 2.01 14.98 -3.36
N ALA A 92 2.81 16.01 -3.08
CA ALA A 92 2.70 16.85 -1.88
C ALA A 92 1.38 17.65 -1.78
N ARG A 93 0.58 17.71 -2.85
CA ARG A 93 -0.74 18.35 -2.84
C ARG A 93 -1.85 17.41 -2.36
N TYR A 94 -1.58 16.11 -2.35
CA TYR A 94 -2.53 15.10 -1.90
C TYR A 94 -2.39 14.88 -0.40
N GLU A 95 -3.50 14.52 0.23
CA GLU A 95 -3.52 14.17 1.65
C GLU A 95 -3.08 12.70 1.83
N PRO A 96 -2.08 12.42 2.67
CA PRO A 96 -1.73 11.05 3.02
C PRO A 96 -2.78 10.44 3.95
N VAL A 97 -2.88 9.11 3.97
CA VAL A 97 -3.65 8.38 4.98
C VAL A 97 -2.84 8.38 6.27
N TYR A 98 -3.37 9.01 7.30
CA TYR A 98 -2.69 9.12 8.58
C TYR A 98 -2.68 7.79 9.33
N LYS A 99 -1.67 7.64 10.20
CA LYS A 99 -1.49 6.40 10.97
C LYS A 99 -2.68 6.12 11.87
N GLU A 100 -3.24 7.17 12.47
CA GLU A 100 -4.40 7.10 13.35
C GLU A 100 -5.65 6.59 12.62
N GLU A 101 -5.85 7.02 11.38
CA GLU A 101 -6.97 6.56 10.56
C GLU A 101 -6.85 5.07 10.22
N GLU A 102 -5.63 4.60 9.93
CA GLU A 102 -5.35 3.19 9.73
C GLU A 102 -5.51 2.38 11.02
N GLU A 103 -5.04 2.88 12.16
CA GLU A 103 -5.22 2.18 13.43
C GLU A 103 -6.70 2.00 13.76
N GLN A 104 -7.51 3.04 13.54
CA GLN A 104 -8.97 2.95 13.68
C GLN A 104 -9.57 1.91 12.72
N PHE A 105 -9.05 1.80 11.48
CA PHE A 105 -9.47 0.76 10.55
C PHE A 105 -9.19 -0.63 11.09
N LEU A 106 -7.96 -0.86 11.57
CA LEU A 106 -7.50 -2.15 12.02
C LEU A 106 -8.24 -2.59 13.28
N VAL A 107 -8.53 -1.65 14.19
CA VAL A 107 -9.39 -1.88 15.36
C VAL A 107 -10.81 -2.24 14.94
N TRP A 108 -11.36 -1.58 13.92
CA TRP A 108 -12.66 -1.93 13.37
C TRP A 108 -12.65 -3.31 12.69
N TYR A 109 -11.62 -3.59 11.90
CA TYR A 109 -11.45 -4.83 11.14
C TYR A 109 -11.27 -6.04 12.06
N SER A 110 -10.53 -5.91 13.16
CA SER A 110 -10.31 -7.00 14.13
C SER A 110 -11.61 -7.55 14.73
N LYS A 111 -12.67 -6.75 14.77
CA LYS A 111 -14.00 -7.15 15.27
C LYS A 111 -14.81 -7.96 14.24
N THR A 112 -14.44 -7.89 12.96
CA THR A 112 -15.10 -8.67 11.89
C THR A 112 -14.84 -10.18 12.08
N PRO A 113 -15.71 -11.07 11.54
CA PRO A 113 -15.43 -12.50 11.55
C PRO A 113 -14.08 -12.86 10.90
N LEU A 114 -13.70 -12.16 9.82
CA LEU A 114 -12.43 -12.37 9.12
C LEU A 114 -11.24 -11.95 9.99
N GLY A 115 -11.33 -10.77 10.62
CA GLY A 115 -10.32 -10.27 11.56
C GLY A 115 -10.11 -11.21 12.73
N ARG A 116 -11.20 -11.64 13.39
CA ARG A 116 -11.14 -12.60 14.52
C ARG A 116 -10.51 -13.94 14.14
N ARG A 117 -10.84 -14.47 12.96
CA ARG A 117 -10.23 -15.70 12.43
C ARG A 117 -8.72 -15.53 12.22
N LYS A 118 -8.30 -14.39 11.65
CA LYS A 118 -6.89 -14.07 11.44
C LYS A 118 -6.13 -13.97 12.76
N THR A 119 -6.66 -13.28 13.76
CA THR A 119 -6.03 -13.15 15.08
C THR A 119 -5.83 -14.50 15.75
N ARG A 120 -6.86 -15.35 15.79
CA ARG A 120 -6.75 -16.71 16.37
C ARG A 120 -5.72 -17.58 15.66
N ALA A 121 -5.62 -17.47 14.33
CA ALA A 121 -4.62 -18.22 13.57
C ALA A 121 -3.19 -17.79 13.96
N LEU A 122 -2.96 -16.48 14.12
CA LEU A 122 -1.66 -15.95 14.55
C LEU A 122 -1.30 -16.35 15.98
N GLU A 123 -2.26 -16.32 16.91
CA GLU A 123 -2.06 -16.77 18.30
C GLU A 123 -1.64 -18.25 18.35
N LEU A 124 -2.34 -19.10 17.60
CA LEU A 124 -2.03 -20.54 17.53
C LEU A 124 -0.64 -20.80 16.92
N GLU A 125 -0.25 -20.04 15.89
CA GLU A 125 1.08 -20.13 15.29
C GLU A 125 2.18 -19.72 16.29
N GLN A 126 1.95 -18.67 17.08
CA GLN A 126 2.87 -18.21 18.13
C GLN A 126 3.04 -19.26 19.23
N GLU A 127 1.95 -19.84 19.73
CA GLU A 127 2.00 -20.92 20.73
C GLU A 127 2.80 -22.14 20.23
N GLN A 128 2.61 -22.50 18.96
CA GLN A 128 3.37 -23.59 18.35
C GLN A 128 4.86 -23.29 18.23
N GLN A 129 5.25 -22.04 17.93
CA GLN A 129 6.65 -21.63 17.86
C GLN A 129 7.30 -21.69 19.25
N LEU A 130 6.65 -21.16 20.28
CA LEU A 130 7.13 -21.21 21.67
C LEU A 130 7.27 -22.65 22.18
N ASN A 131 6.32 -23.52 21.84
CA ASN A 131 6.41 -24.95 22.15
C ASN A 131 7.59 -25.62 21.45
N LYS A 132 7.89 -25.31 20.18
CA LYS A 132 9.06 -25.85 19.47
C LYS A 132 10.38 -25.37 20.07
N GLU A 133 10.47 -24.09 20.42
CA GLU A 133 11.66 -23.50 21.05
C GLU A 133 11.93 -24.09 22.44
N SER A 134 10.88 -24.29 23.24
CA SER A 134 11.01 -24.91 24.57
C SER A 134 11.40 -26.39 24.51
N VAL A 135 10.96 -27.13 23.48
CA VAL A 135 11.41 -28.52 23.25
C VAL A 135 12.87 -28.57 22.80
N ASN A 136 13.32 -27.65 21.94
CA ASN A 136 14.72 -27.56 21.52
C ASN A 136 15.67 -27.14 22.65
N LYS A 137 15.23 -26.30 23.60
CA LYS A 137 16.02 -25.94 24.79
C LYS A 137 16.16 -27.05 25.84
N LYS A 138 15.31 -28.10 25.75
CA LYS A 138 15.32 -29.26 26.65
C LYS A 138 16.11 -30.46 26.09
N LYS A 139 16.59 -30.37 24.85
CA LYS A 139 17.53 -31.31 24.23
C LYS A 139 18.95 -30.75 24.31
#